data_AF-A0A6J5GZ59-F1
#
_entry.id   AF-A0A6J5GZ59-F1
#
_cell.length_a   1.000
_cell.length_b   1.000
_cell.length_c   1.000
_cell.angle_alpha   90.00
_cell.angle_beta   90.00
_cell.angle_gamma   90.00
#
_symmetry.space_group_name_H-M   'P 1'
#
loop_
_entity.id
_entity.type
_entity.pdbx_description
1 polymer ?
#
loop_
_entity_poly.entity_id
_entity_poly.type
_entity_poly.pdbx_seq_one_letter_code
_entity_poly.pdbx_strand_id
1 'polypeptide(L)' 'MLNFFMLLVAAAGTSSLGACTHAPLRQQAQAPVIVVHSPRGEQGDFRICDDGRVLVYPASHPKSCT' A
#
# COMPACT_ATOMS: atom_id res chain seq x y z
N MET A 1 44.46 31.29 -45.32
CA MET A 1 43.38 31.44 -44.33
C MET A 1 42.68 30.10 -44.20
N LEU A 2 42.77 29.45 -43.05
CA LEU A 2 42.12 28.16 -42.79
C LEU A 2 40.62 28.38 -42.52
N ASN A 3 39.77 27.62 -43.22
CA ASN A 3 38.31 27.73 -43.13
C ASN A 3 37.81 27.16 -41.79
N PHE A 4 37.76 28.00 -40.76
CA PHE A 4 37.19 27.69 -39.42
C PHE A 4 35.76 27.15 -39.48
N PHE A 5 35.03 27.44 -40.56
CA PHE A 5 33.68 26.95 -40.79
C PHE A 5 33.62 25.42 -40.96
N MET A 6 34.64 24.80 -41.57
CA MET A 6 34.68 23.35 -41.78
C MET A 6 34.98 22.58 -40.48
N LEU A 7 35.66 23.23 -39.53
CA LEU A 7 36.00 22.69 -38.22
C LEU A 7 34.77 22.65 -37.29
N LEU A 8 33.88 23.65 -37.40
CA LEU A 8 32.61 23.67 -36.66
C LEU A 8 31.66 22.53 -37.10
N VAL A 9 31.62 22.22 -38.39
CA VAL A 9 30.75 21.16 -38.92
C VAL A 9 31.23 19.77 -38.50
N ALA A 10 32.55 19.56 -38.41
CA ALA A 10 33.11 18.30 -37.93
C ALA A 10 32.85 18.04 -36.43
N ALA A 11 32.79 19.09 -35.61
CA ALA A 11 32.54 18.96 -34.17
C ALA A 11 31.05 18.79 -33.81
N ALA A 12 30.14 19.22 -34.69
CA ALA A 12 28.69 19.10 -34.46
C ALA A 12 28.12 17.71 -34.84
N GLY A 13 28.92 16.84 -35.47
CA GLY A 13 28.47 15.57 -36.03
C GLY A 13 28.34 14.39 -35.05
N THR A 14 28.69 14.54 -33.78
CA THR A 14 28.78 13.39 -32.85
C THR A 14 28.23 13.69 -31.45
N SER A 15 26.96 14.12 -31.34
CA SER A 15 26.30 14.16 -30.02
C SER A 15 24.83 13.73 -30.10
N SER A 16 24.52 12.72 -30.91
CA SER A 16 23.28 11.94 -30.77
C SER A 16 23.48 10.83 -29.73
N LEU A 17 23.69 11.20 -28.48
CA LEU A 17 23.64 10.25 -27.36
C LEU A 17 22.58 10.80 -26.41
N GLY A 18 21.32 10.47 -26.72
CA GLY A 18 20.23 10.63 -25.77
C GLY A 18 20.60 9.83 -24.53
N ALA A 19 21.00 10.54 -23.47
CA ALA A 19 21.21 9.94 -22.16
C ALA A 19 19.84 9.50 -21.65
N CYS A 20 19.47 8.24 -21.94
CA CYS A 20 18.43 7.55 -21.20
C CYS A 20 18.96 7.39 -19.77
N THR A 21 18.73 8.39 -18.92
CA THR A 21 18.83 8.22 -17.49
C THR A 21 17.78 7.19 -17.10
N HIS A 22 18.22 5.94 -16.89
CA HIS A 22 17.39 4.93 -16.27
C HIS A 22 16.94 5.50 -14.92
N ALA A 23 15.70 5.98 -14.85
CA ALA A 23 15.08 6.33 -13.58
C ALA A 23 15.19 5.08 -12.70
N PRO A 24 15.72 5.18 -11.47
CA PRO A 24 15.77 4.03 -10.60
C PRO A 24 14.34 3.55 -10.42
N LEU A 25 14.07 2.32 -10.87
CA LEU A 25 12.79 1.65 -10.67
C LEU A 25 12.59 1.63 -9.15
N ARG A 26 11.69 2.49 -8.64
CA ARG A 26 11.38 2.51 -7.21
C ARG A 26 10.92 1.10 -6.87
N GLN A 27 11.68 0.38 -6.05
CA GLN A 27 11.24 -0.90 -5.51
C GLN A 27 9.86 -0.66 -4.91
N GLN A 28 8.85 -1.34 -5.47
CA GLN A 28 7.50 -1.33 -4.92
C GLN A 28 7.64 -1.81 -3.48
N ALA A 29 7.49 -0.89 -2.53
CA ALA A 29 7.48 -1.24 -1.12
C ALA A 29 6.35 -2.25 -0.93
N GLN A 30 6.67 -3.43 -0.39
CA GLN A 30 5.66 -4.43 -0.07
C GLN A 30 4.66 -3.79 0.88
N ALA A 31 3.39 -3.80 0.48
CA ALA A 31 2.32 -3.26 1.30
C ALA A 31 2.26 -4.06 2.62
N PRO A 32 2.08 -3.40 3.77
CA PRO A 32 1.95 -4.10 5.03
C PRO A 32 0.71 -5.00 4.98
N VAL A 33 0.88 -6.26 5.39
CA VAL A 33 -0.23 -7.21 5.50
C VAL A 33 -0.82 -7.10 6.90
N ILE A 34 -2.07 -6.67 7.00
CA ILE A 34 -2.82 -6.69 8.25
C ILE A 34 -3.32 -8.11 8.48
N VAL A 35 -2.85 -8.76 9.54
CA VAL A 35 -3.31 -10.09 9.95
C VAL A 35 -4.33 -9.93 11.07
N VAL A 36 -5.58 -10.34 10.81
CA VAL A 36 -6.64 -10.37 11.82
C VAL A 36 -6.69 -11.77 12.42
N HIS A 37 -6.44 -11.87 13.73
CA HIS A 37 -6.57 -13.11 14.46
C HIS A 37 -8.01 -13.29 14.97
N SER A 38 -8.57 -14.49 14.80
CA SER A 38 -9.80 -14.86 15.48
C SER A 38 -9.59 -14.83 17.01
N PRO A 39 -10.53 -14.28 17.80
CA PRO A 39 -10.45 -14.30 19.25
C PRO A 39 -10.27 -15.73 19.77
N ARG A 40 -9.43 -15.91 20.79
CA ARG A 40 -9.31 -17.19 21.50
C ARG A 40 -10.47 -17.26 22.50
N GLY A 41 -11.47 -18.08 22.20
CA GLY A 41 -12.65 -18.27 23.06
C GLY A 41 -13.87 -18.72 22.28
N GLU A 42 -14.95 -18.99 23.01
CA GLU A 42 -16.25 -19.22 22.40
C GLU A 42 -16.77 -17.91 21.78
N GLN A 43 -17.45 -17.99 20.64
CA GLN A 43 -18.10 -16.83 20.04
C GLN A 43 -19.15 -16.28 21.02
N GLY A 44 -19.03 -15.01 21.36
CA GLY A 44 -20.01 -14.31 22.18
C GLY A 44 -21.14 -13.74 21.32
N ASP A 45 -22.30 -13.60 21.94
CA ASP A 45 -23.43 -12.84 21.43
C ASP A 45 -23.90 -11.86 22.52
N PHE A 46 -24.74 -10.90 22.15
CA PHE A 46 -25.26 -9.91 23.07
C PHE A 46 -26.73 -9.58 22.80
N ARG A 47 -27.39 -9.06 23.84
CA ARG A 47 -28.76 -8.54 23.74
C ARG A 47 -28.88 -7.25 24.51
N ILE A 48 -29.67 -6.32 23.97
CA ILE A 48 -30.07 -5.09 24.65
C ILE A 48 -31.46 -5.32 25.25
N CYS A 49 -31.59 -5.11 26.55
CA CYS A 49 -32.85 -5.20 27.27
C CYS A 49 -33.62 -3.88 27.19
N ASP A 50 -34.94 -3.91 27.45
CA ASP A 50 -35.80 -2.72 27.38
C ASP A 50 -35.43 -1.64 28.41
N ASP A 51 -34.77 -2.05 29.50
CA ASP A 51 -34.20 -1.15 30.52
C ASP A 51 -32.82 -0.58 30.14
N GLY A 52 -32.34 -0.87 28.93
CA GLY A 52 -31.07 -0.40 28.40
C GLY A 52 -29.84 -1.20 28.85
N ARG A 53 -29.99 -2.25 29.65
CA ARG A 53 -28.86 -3.13 30.00
C ARG A 53 -28.41 -3.95 28.79
N VAL A 54 -27.10 -4.19 28.71
CA VAL A 54 -26.51 -5.08 27.70
C VAL A 54 -26.08 -6.38 28.37
N LEU A 55 -26.65 -7.50 27.92
CA LEU A 55 -26.25 -8.83 28.33
C LEU A 55 -25.32 -9.41 27.27
N VAL A 56 -24.09 -9.74 27.65
CA VAL A 56 -23.14 -10.49 26.80
C VAL A 56 -23.07 -11.92 27.30
N TYR A 57 -23.16 -12.89 26.39
CA TYR A 57 -23.21 -14.31 26.72
C TYR A 57 -22.55 -15.16 25.63
N PRO A 58 -22.07 -16.38 25.95
CA PRO A 58 -21.57 -17.30 24.92
C PRO A 58 -22.71 -17.70 23.98
N ALA A 59 -22.45 -17.81 22.68
CA ALA A 59 -23.46 -18.15 21.68
C ALA A 59 -24.11 -19.53 21.94
N SER A 60 -23.41 -20.45 22.63
CA SER A 60 -23.98 -21.73 23.06
C SER A 60 -24.96 -21.62 24.23
N HIS A 61 -24.96 -20.51 24.97
CA HIS A 61 -25.74 -20.31 26.19
C HIS A 61 -26.53 -18.99 26.14
N PRO A 62 -27.62 -18.92 25.36
CA PRO A 62 -28.39 -17.71 25.19
C PRO A 62 -29.00 -17.23 26.51
N LYS A 63 -28.86 -15.92 26.77
CA LYS A 63 -29.49 -15.26 27.91
C LYS A 63 -30.67 -14.39 27.46
N SER A 64 -31.68 -14.32 28.31
CA SER A 64 -32.85 -13.46 28.14
C SER A 64 -32.88 -12.40 29.21
N CYS A 65 -33.48 -11.26 28.88
CA CYS A 65 -33.82 -10.21 29.83
C CYS A 65 -34.98 -10.71 30.70
N THR A 66 -34.91 -10.45 32.00
CA THR A 66 -35.94 -10.77 33.02
C THR A 66 -36.82 -9.58 33.31
#